data_AF-A0A9D1A8I5-F1
#
_entry.id   AF-A0A9D1A8I5-F1
#
_cell.length_a   1.000
_cell.length_b   1.000
_cell.length_c   1.000
_cell.angle_alpha   90.00
_cell.angle_beta   90.00
_cell.angle_gamma   90.00
#
_symmetry.space_group_name_H-M   'P 1'
#
loop_
_entity.id
_entity.type
_entity.pdbx_description
1 polymer ?
#
loop_
_entity_poly.entity_id
_entity_poly.type
_entity_poly.pdbx_seq_one_letter_code
_entity_poly.pdbx_strand_id
1 'polypeptide(L)'
;MQRTKRREWVKTFAIIFLAILLVLTFFSNTIMNRSLPEVAAQYVESGTINAKIRGTATVAADETYDVTINQTRKIRSVMVKVGDNVSAGDILFVLEPADSEELKTAQKTLSDMELAYQKSLIEASNA
;
A
#
# COMPACT_ATOMS: atom_id res chain seq x y z
N MET A 1 92.15 -31.16 54.80
CA MET A 1 91.16 -31.80 53.89
C MET A 1 89.78 -31.23 54.19
N GLN A 2 89.19 -30.38 53.32
CA GLN A 2 87.75 -29.99 53.27
C GLN A 2 87.57 -28.86 52.23
N ARG A 3 87.63 -29.17 50.92
CA ARG A 3 87.29 -28.19 49.85
C ARG A 3 86.25 -28.70 48.84
N THR A 4 85.71 -29.90 49.04
CA THR A 4 84.74 -30.53 48.12
C THR A 4 83.29 -30.22 48.51
N LYS A 5 82.93 -30.22 49.80
CA LYS A 5 81.56 -29.95 50.28
C LYS A 5 80.95 -28.61 49.84
N ARG A 6 81.74 -27.53 49.76
CA ARG A 6 81.24 -26.20 49.34
C ARG A 6 80.88 -26.13 47.85
N ARG A 7 81.55 -26.92 47.00
CA ARG A 7 81.32 -26.93 45.54
C ARG A 7 80.11 -27.79 45.16
N GLU A 8 79.82 -28.83 45.93
CA GLU A 8 78.65 -29.69 45.71
C GLU A 8 77.33 -28.97 45.99
N TRP A 9 77.22 -28.23 47.10
CA TRP A 9 76.02 -27.45 47.41
C TRP A 9 75.73 -26.38 46.36
N VAL A 10 76.78 -25.69 45.87
CA VAL A 10 76.65 -24.68 44.81
C VAL A 10 76.23 -25.32 43.48
N LYS A 11 76.76 -26.50 43.12
CA LYS A 11 76.32 -27.24 41.92
C LYS A 11 74.84 -27.64 42.01
N THR A 12 74.39 -28.15 43.16
CA THR A 12 72.99 -28.51 43.37
C THR A 12 72.08 -27.29 43.28
N PHE A 13 72.46 -26.16 43.90
CA PHE A 13 71.71 -24.90 43.80
C PHE A 13 71.65 -24.39 42.36
N ALA A 14 72.75 -24.46 41.61
CA ALA A 14 72.78 -24.06 40.21
C ALA A 14 71.88 -24.94 39.33
N ILE A 15 71.84 -26.25 39.57
CA ILE A 15 70.96 -27.18 38.85
C ILE A 15 69.49 -26.89 39.16
N ILE A 16 69.14 -26.68 40.43
CA ILE A 16 67.77 -26.35 40.84
C ILE A 16 67.33 -25.01 40.21
N PHE A 17 68.19 -24.00 40.26
CA PHE A 17 67.91 -22.70 39.65
C PHE A 17 67.72 -22.81 38.13
N LEU A 18 68.57 -23.57 37.44
CA LEU A 18 68.46 -23.83 36.00
C LEU A 18 67.17 -24.60 35.67
N ALA A 19 66.79 -25.59 36.47
CA ALA A 19 65.55 -26.34 36.28
C ALA A 19 64.31 -25.42 36.43
N ILE A 20 64.29 -24.54 37.44
CA ILE A 20 63.23 -23.56 37.63
C ILE A 20 63.17 -22.57 36.46
N LEU A 21 64.32 -22.09 35.96
CA LEU A 21 64.38 -21.20 34.80
C LEU A 21 63.84 -21.88 33.54
N LEU A 22 64.18 -23.15 33.32
CA LEU A 22 63.70 -23.92 32.17
C LEU A 22 62.18 -24.09 32.24
N VAL A 23 61.64 -24.48 33.40
CA VAL A 23 60.20 -24.57 33.65
C VAL A 23 59.54 -23.23 33.38
N LEU A 24 60.00 -22.14 33.99
CA LEU A 24 59.41 -20.81 33.78
C LEU A 24 59.52 -20.30 32.33
N THR A 25 60.59 -20.66 31.61
CA THR A 25 60.79 -20.27 30.21
C THR A 25 59.82 -21.02 29.29
N PHE A 26 59.65 -22.33 29.49
CA PHE A 26 58.67 -23.12 28.74
C PHE A 26 57.22 -22.76 29.10
N PHE A 27 56.95 -22.45 30.37
CA PHE A 27 55.61 -22.03 30.83
C PHE A 27 55.33 -20.53 30.60
N SER A 28 56.30 -19.71 30.24
CA SER A 28 56.11 -18.27 29.93
C SER A 28 55.12 -18.08 28.78
N ASN A 29 55.28 -18.87 27.72
CA ASN A 29 54.41 -18.78 26.54
C ASN A 29 53.02 -19.40 26.78
N THR A 30 52.92 -20.40 27.67
CA THR A 30 51.65 -21.05 28.05
C THR A 30 50.70 -20.12 28.81
N ILE A 31 51.24 -19.22 29.64
CA ILE A 31 50.43 -18.22 30.36
C ILE A 31 50.00 -17.09 29.41
N MET A 32 50.91 -16.62 28.55
CA MET A 32 50.64 -15.53 27.60
C MET A 32 49.52 -15.88 26.62
N ASN A 33 49.43 -17.14 26.19
CA ASN A 33 48.44 -17.58 25.21
C ASN A 33 47.09 -17.98 25.81
N ARG A 34 46.90 -17.92 27.14
CA ARG A 34 45.63 -18.28 27.80
C ARG A 34 44.58 -17.18 27.75
N SER A 35 45.00 -15.95 27.52
CA SER A 35 44.16 -14.75 27.61
C SER A 35 43.74 -14.18 26.26
N LEU A 36 43.93 -14.89 25.16
CA LEU A 36 43.36 -14.47 23.88
C LEU A 36 41.89 -14.91 23.84
N PRO A 37 40.93 -13.98 23.90
CA PRO A 37 39.52 -14.32 23.78
C PRO A 37 39.27 -14.83 22.35
N GLU A 38 38.81 -16.07 22.25
CA GLU A 38 38.38 -16.65 20.98
C GLU A 38 37.04 -16.03 20.60
N VAL A 39 37.01 -15.26 19.51
CA VAL A 39 35.79 -14.66 18.98
C VAL A 39 35.57 -15.13 17.55
N ALA A 40 34.38 -15.68 17.29
CA ALA A 40 33.94 -15.98 15.94
C ALA A 40 33.53 -14.66 15.26
N ALA A 41 34.33 -14.20 14.30
CA ALA A 41 33.98 -13.06 13.47
C ALA A 41 33.20 -13.54 12.24
N GLN A 42 32.00 -13.00 12.04
CA GLN A 42 31.24 -13.23 10.82
C GLN A 42 31.56 -12.11 9.82
N TYR A 43 32.03 -12.50 8.63
CA TYR A 43 32.24 -11.56 7.55
C TYR A 43 30.89 -11.06 7.03
N VAL A 44 30.77 -9.74 6.85
CA VAL A 44 29.58 -9.11 6.27
C VAL A 44 29.57 -9.33 4.76
N GLU A 45 28.52 -9.99 4.27
CA GLU A 45 28.26 -10.13 2.84
C GLU A 45 27.43 -8.96 2.32
N SER A 46 27.81 -8.43 1.15
CA SER A 46 27.04 -7.36 0.49
C SER A 46 25.79 -7.96 -0.15
N GLY A 47 24.62 -7.59 0.37
CA GLY A 47 23.32 -7.98 -0.19
C GLY A 47 22.44 -6.75 -0.47
N THR A 48 21.58 -6.85 -1.48
CA THR A 48 20.60 -5.79 -1.80
C THR A 48 19.40 -5.88 -0.86
N ILE A 49 19.19 -4.86 -0.03
CA ILE A 49 18.02 -4.77 0.85
C ILE A 49 16.83 -4.26 0.01
N ASN A 50 15.93 -5.16 -0.38
CA ASN A 50 14.69 -4.79 -1.04
C ASN A 50 13.69 -4.21 -0.03
N ALA A 51 13.69 -2.89 0.12
CA ALA A 51 12.69 -2.18 0.92
C ALA A 51 11.31 -2.30 0.25
N LYS A 52 10.48 -3.23 0.73
CA LYS A 52 9.10 -3.39 0.23
C LYS A 52 8.17 -2.44 0.98
N ILE A 53 7.80 -1.34 0.35
CA ILE A 53 6.78 -0.42 0.86
C ILE A 53 5.41 -1.11 0.74
N ARG A 54 4.74 -1.31 1.88
CA ARG A 54 3.35 -1.80 1.94
C ARG A 54 2.45 -0.61 2.28
N GLY A 55 1.73 -0.10 1.27
CA GLY A 55 0.69 0.91 1.46
C GLY A 55 -0.68 0.25 1.51
N THR A 56 -1.52 0.67 2.46
CA THR A 56 -2.94 0.31 2.50
C THR A 56 -3.75 1.48 1.94
N ALA A 57 -4.60 1.23 0.96
CA ALA A 57 -5.53 2.21 0.44
C ALA A 57 -6.96 1.69 0.61
N THR A 58 -7.87 2.57 1.02
CA THR A 58 -9.31 2.30 1.07
C THR A 58 -9.92 2.76 -0.24
N VAL A 59 -10.59 1.87 -0.96
CA VAL A 59 -11.31 2.21 -2.19
C VAL A 59 -12.69 2.74 -1.80
N ALA A 60 -13.01 3.97 -2.20
CA ALA A 60 -14.34 4.56 -2.08
C ALA A 60 -14.91 4.81 -3.48
N ALA A 61 -16.24 4.81 -3.62
CA ALA A 61 -16.89 5.20 -4.87
C ALA A 61 -16.58 6.68 -5.17
N ASP A 62 -16.28 6.97 -6.44
CA ASP A 62 -15.89 8.30 -6.90
C ASP A 62 -17.01 9.32 -6.64
N GLU A 63 -18.25 8.95 -6.98
CA GLU A 63 -19.45 9.76 -6.73
C GLU A 63 -20.67 8.85 -6.51
N THR A 64 -21.51 9.19 -5.52
CA THR A 64 -22.82 8.55 -5.29
C THR A 64 -23.91 9.52 -5.72
N TYR A 65 -24.81 9.10 -6.61
CA TYR A 65 -25.92 9.94 -7.10
C TYR A 65 -27.28 9.36 -6.73
N ASP A 66 -28.02 10.06 -5.88
CA ASP A 66 -29.36 9.67 -5.46
C ASP A 66 -30.42 10.27 -6.40
N VAL A 67 -31.05 9.41 -7.21
CA VAL A 67 -32.11 9.82 -8.13
C VAL A 67 -33.44 9.97 -7.36
N THR A 68 -33.83 11.20 -7.03
CA THR A 68 -35.12 11.51 -6.38
C THR A 68 -36.07 12.22 -7.35
N ILE A 69 -37.33 11.78 -7.41
CA ILE A 69 -38.39 12.44 -8.17
C ILE A 69 -39.20 13.39 -7.28
N ASN A 70 -39.34 14.65 -7.68
CA ASN A 70 -40.16 15.64 -6.95
C ASN A 70 -41.65 15.60 -7.33
N GLN A 71 -42.07 14.63 -8.15
CA GLN A 71 -43.45 14.51 -8.63
C GLN A 71 -44.11 13.26 -8.07
N THR A 72 -45.30 13.39 -7.51
CA THR A 72 -46.12 12.28 -7.00
C THR A 72 -46.76 11.51 -8.15
N ARG A 73 -45.97 10.76 -8.92
CA ARG A 73 -46.44 9.88 -10.00
C ARG A 73 -46.26 8.42 -9.61
N LYS A 74 -47.16 7.55 -10.09
CA LYS A 74 -47.01 6.10 -9.92
C LYS A 74 -45.92 5.57 -10.85
N ILE A 75 -45.05 4.74 -10.30
CA ILE A 75 -44.04 4.01 -11.07
C ILE A 75 -44.76 2.86 -11.78
N ARG A 76 -44.67 2.81 -13.11
CA ARG A 76 -45.21 1.71 -13.90
C ARG A 76 -44.28 0.50 -13.84
N SER A 77 -42.99 0.70 -14.04
CA SER A 77 -42.01 -0.39 -14.04
C SER A 77 -40.61 0.10 -13.68
N VAL A 78 -39.90 -0.69 -12.89
CA VAL A 78 -38.47 -0.51 -12.60
C VAL A 78 -37.69 -1.41 -13.55
N MET A 79 -36.75 -0.84 -14.30
CA MET A 79 -36.01 -1.54 -15.37
C MET A 79 -34.63 -2.02 -14.92
N VAL A 80 -34.24 -1.72 -13.68
CA VAL A 80 -32.91 -2.03 -13.12
C VAL A 80 -33.02 -2.82 -11.82
N LYS A 81 -32.03 -3.69 -11.56
CA LYS A 81 -31.91 -4.45 -10.32
C LYS A 81 -30.68 -4.01 -9.52
N VAL A 82 -30.69 -4.37 -8.23
CA VAL A 82 -29.54 -4.13 -7.35
C VAL A 82 -28.33 -4.90 -7.87
N GLY A 83 -27.26 -4.19 -8.19
CA GLY A 83 -26.01 -4.74 -8.72
C GLY A 83 -25.84 -4.66 -10.24
N ASP A 84 -26.85 -4.14 -10.97
CA ASP A 84 -26.72 -3.91 -12.41
C ASP A 84 -25.80 -2.71 -12.71
N ASN A 85 -25.03 -2.81 -13.79
CA ASN A 85 -24.21 -1.71 -14.30
C ASN A 85 -25.04 -0.87 -15.26
N VAL A 86 -25.19 0.42 -14.97
CA VAL A 86 -26.00 1.37 -15.76
C VAL A 86 -25.10 2.45 -16.34
N SER A 87 -25.34 2.81 -17.60
CA SER A 87 -24.64 3.87 -18.31
C SER A 87 -25.49 5.14 -18.42
N ALA A 88 -24.85 6.27 -18.69
CA ALA A 88 -25.56 7.52 -18.94
C ALA A 88 -26.50 7.37 -20.15
N GLY A 89 -27.81 7.58 -19.92
CA GLY A 89 -28.86 7.43 -20.93
C GLY A 89 -29.75 6.20 -20.72
N ASP A 90 -29.40 5.29 -19.82
CA ASP A 90 -30.23 4.13 -19.52
C ASP A 90 -31.48 4.50 -18.71
N ILE A 91 -32.61 3.88 -19.07
CA ILE A 91 -33.88 4.09 -18.40
C ILE A 91 -33.89 3.27 -17.11
N LEU A 92 -33.95 3.94 -15.95
CA LEU A 92 -34.01 3.28 -14.65
C LEU A 92 -35.43 2.85 -14.27
N PHE A 93 -36.42 3.69 -14.56
CA PHE A 93 -37.83 3.41 -14.30
C PHE A 93 -38.73 4.19 -15.26
N VAL A 94 -39.89 3.62 -15.56
CA VAL A 94 -40.92 4.21 -16.40
C VAL A 94 -42.07 4.64 -15.51
N LEU A 95 -42.51 5.89 -15.67
CA LEU A 95 -43.69 6.43 -14.98
C LEU A 95 -44.97 6.10 -15.78
N GLU A 96 -46.11 6.00 -15.09
CA GLU A 96 -47.39 5.89 -15.79
C GLU A 96 -47.67 7.16 -16.63
N PRO A 97 -48.21 7.01 -17.85
CA PRO A 97 -48.60 8.10 -18.71
C PRO A 97 -49.94 8.56 -18.19
N ALA A 98 -49.92 9.45 -17.21
CA ALA A 98 -50.98 10.43 -17.15
C ALA A 98 -50.75 11.32 -18.38
N ASP A 99 -51.73 11.38 -19.27
CA ASP A 99 -51.79 12.39 -20.32
C ASP A 99 -51.36 13.73 -19.70
N SER A 100 -50.17 14.20 -20.04
CA SER A 100 -49.71 15.49 -19.57
C SER A 100 -50.58 16.50 -20.31
N GLU A 101 -51.65 16.95 -19.65
CA GLU A 101 -52.55 17.97 -20.18
C GLU A 101 -51.73 19.23 -20.59
N GLU A 102 -50.62 19.49 -19.92
CA GLU A 102 -49.61 20.50 -20.30
C GLU A 102 -48.97 20.26 -21.68
N LEU A 103 -48.65 19.01 -22.03
CA LEU A 103 -48.10 18.68 -23.35
C LEU A 103 -49.17 18.79 -24.43
N LYS A 104 -50.39 18.30 -24.17
CA LYS A 104 -51.52 18.41 -25.11
C LYS A 104 -51.88 19.87 -25.37
N THR A 105 -51.92 20.70 -24.34
CA THR A 105 -52.21 22.13 -24.46
C THR A 105 -51.10 22.86 -25.22
N ALA A 106 -49.82 22.60 -24.92
CA ALA A 106 -48.70 23.17 -25.66
C ALA A 106 -48.73 22.80 -27.15
N GLN A 107 -49.02 21.53 -27.46
CA GLN A 107 -49.09 21.03 -28.83
C GLN A 107 -50.26 21.63 -29.61
N LYS A 108 -51.43 21.79 -28.96
CA LYS A 108 -52.58 22.50 -29.53
C LYS A 108 -52.26 23.97 -29.81
N THR A 109 -51.64 24.66 -28.85
CA THR A 109 -51.26 26.07 -28.98
C THR A 109 -50.28 26.28 -30.14
N LEU A 110 -49.32 25.37 -30.30
CA LEU A 110 -48.36 25.40 -31.41
C LEU A 110 -49.06 25.23 -32.77
N SER A 111 -49.97 24.26 -32.87
CA SER A 111 -50.77 24.04 -34.08
C SER A 111 -51.65 25.25 -34.43
N ASP A 112 -52.25 25.89 -33.43
CA ASP A 112 -53.09 27.08 -33.64
C ASP A 112 -52.26 28.27 -34.15
N MET A 113 -51.05 28.47 -33.62
CA MET A 113 -50.11 29.51 -34.09
C MET A 113 -49.61 29.25 -35.52
N GLU A 114 -49.30 28.00 -35.87
CA GLU A 114 -48.90 27.64 -37.23
C GLU A 114 -50.01 27.90 -38.25
N LEU A 115 -51.25 27.57 -37.91
CA LEU A 115 -52.42 27.88 -38.74
C LEU A 115 -52.62 29.38 -38.90
N ALA A 116 -52.44 30.15 -37.83
CA ALA A 116 -52.54 31.61 -37.89
C ALA A 116 -51.44 32.21 -38.80
N TYR A 117 -50.21 31.70 -38.71
CA TYR A 117 -49.09 32.11 -39.56
C TYR A 117 -49.32 31.76 -41.05
N GLN A 118 -49.84 30.57 -41.34
CA GLN A 118 -50.17 30.19 -42.72
C GLN A 118 -51.29 31.06 -43.30
N LYS A 119 -52.32 31.37 -42.49
CA LYS A 119 -53.40 32.28 -42.92
C LYS A 119 -52.87 33.67 -43.25
N SER A 120 -52.01 34.25 -42.40
CA SER A 120 -51.45 35.59 -42.67
C SER A 120 -50.54 35.61 -43.89
N LEU A 121 -49.80 34.54 -44.18
CA LEU A 121 -49.02 34.39 -45.42
C LEU A 121 -49.91 34.35 -46.67
N ILE A 122 -51.02 33.62 -46.64
CA ILE A 122 -51.97 33.54 -47.76
C ILE A 122 -52.64 34.90 -47.98
N GLU A 123 -53.04 35.59 -46.91
CA GLU A 123 -53.62 36.93 -46.98
C GLU A 123 -52.62 37.95 -47.53
N ALA A 124 -51.35 37.90 -47.09
CA ALA A 124 -50.29 38.77 -47.61
C ALA A 124 -49.91 38.47 -49.07
N SER A 125 -50.12 37.24 -49.55
CA SER A 125 -49.93 36.86 -50.96
C SER A 125 -51.12 37.24 -51.86
N ASN A 126 -52.30 37.47 -51.29
CA ASN A 126 -53.53 37.82 -52.01
C ASN A 126 -53.82 39.33 -51.99
N ALA A 127 -52.95 40.14 -51.39
CA ALA A 127 -52.94 41.60 -51.44
C ALA A 127 -51.94 42.09 -52.51
#